data_AF-A0A495QMM3-F1
#
_entry.id   AF-A0A495QMM3-F1
#
_cell.length_a   1.000
_cell.length_b   1.000
_cell.length_c   1.000
_cell.angle_alpha   90.00
_cell.angle_beta   90.00
_cell.angle_gamma   90.00
#
_symmetry.space_group_name_H-M   'P 1'
#
loop_
_entity.id
_entity.type
_entity.pdbx_description
1 polymer ?
#
loop_
_entity_poly.entity_id
_entity_poly.type
_entity_poly.pdbx_seq_one_letter_code
_entity_poly.pdbx_strand_id
1 'polypeptide(L)'
;MVDFTRRQVLSQSVAAALGASVIGVASGEEVEETDTPGAPSVAGSLKRFSTTAFGAEVTGPFVFEDGGLLYSLQHPDEENPGEFGRAAVGYFSGFQFEFNGSNDDFPEVGVPDTENKQRQVRSAAGDYEILVQGREPINSGQARLGVVQTPDGTDITQENFAGTQYGGAATNPDCNQFVPSNDEGTEGYLFTNWENSPGCVSRVPISKGE
;
A
#
# COMPACT_ATOMS: atom_id res chain seq x y z
N MET A 1 6.56 -34.39 12.26
CA MET A 1 6.03 -33.14 12.83
C MET A 1 7.03 -32.08 12.41
N VAL A 2 6.67 -31.21 11.48
CA VAL A 2 7.62 -30.22 10.93
C VAL A 2 7.77 -29.12 11.99
N ASP A 3 8.98 -28.95 12.52
CA ASP A 3 9.31 -27.88 13.44
C ASP A 3 9.27 -26.55 12.68
N PHE A 4 8.13 -25.86 12.71
CA PHE A 4 8.04 -24.47 12.28
C PHE A 4 8.54 -23.59 13.41
N THR A 5 9.78 -23.14 13.31
CA THR A 5 10.35 -22.14 14.21
C THR A 5 9.84 -20.75 13.82
N ARG A 6 9.65 -19.84 14.79
CA ARG A 6 9.27 -18.44 14.53
C ARG A 6 10.21 -17.74 13.52
N ARG A 7 11.47 -18.18 13.44
CA ARG A 7 12.45 -17.72 12.44
C ARG A 7 12.08 -18.12 11.01
N GLN A 8 11.57 -19.34 10.79
CA GLN A 8 11.11 -19.78 9.47
C GLN A 8 9.85 -19.03 9.03
N VAL A 9 8.97 -18.66 9.98
CA VAL A 9 7.78 -17.85 9.71
C VAL A 9 8.17 -16.41 9.34
N LEU A 10 9.11 -15.81 10.05
CA LEU A 10 9.58 -14.45 9.75
C LEU A 10 10.42 -14.39 8.45
N SER A 11 11.24 -15.41 8.16
CA SER A 11 12.02 -15.44 6.91
C SER A 11 11.17 -15.67 5.66
N GLN A 12 9.94 -16.16 5.81
CA GLN A 12 9.06 -16.45 4.68
C GLN A 12 7.98 -15.37 4.44
N SER A 13 7.89 -14.32 5.26
CA SER A 13 6.65 -13.52 5.31
C SER A 13 6.79 -12.03 5.62
N VAL A 14 7.97 -11.43 5.56
CA VAL A 14 8.10 -9.99 5.88
C VAL A 14 8.36 -9.16 4.63
N ALA A 15 7.29 -8.73 3.97
CA ALA A 15 7.26 -7.45 3.29
C ALA A 15 6.98 -6.38 4.36
N ALA A 16 8.06 -5.81 4.94
CA ALA A 16 7.91 -4.70 5.88
C ALA A 16 7.74 -3.39 5.09
N ALA A 17 6.55 -2.81 5.13
CA ALA A 17 6.34 -1.42 4.73
C ALA A 17 6.49 -0.53 5.97
N LEU A 18 7.49 0.36 5.95
CA LEU A 18 7.62 1.44 6.93
C LEU A 18 7.17 2.74 6.27
N GLY A 19 5.92 3.13 6.53
CA GLY A 19 5.35 4.41 6.10
C GLY A 19 5.61 5.50 7.14
N ALA A 20 6.49 6.44 6.81
CA ALA A 20 6.61 7.71 7.53
C ALA A 20 7.19 8.77 6.57
N SER A 21 6.33 9.50 5.87
CA SER A 21 6.74 10.68 5.10
C SER A 21 6.94 11.87 6.05
N VAL A 22 8.01 11.83 6.85
CA VAL A 22 8.42 12.99 7.65
C VAL A 22 9.31 13.88 6.79
N ILE A 23 8.90 15.13 6.61
CA ILE A 23 9.74 16.18 6.03
C ILE A 23 10.84 16.49 7.05
N GLY A 24 11.99 15.84 6.87
CA GLY A 24 13.17 16.05 7.69
C GLY A 24 14.13 14.89 7.51
N VAL A 25 15.42 15.18 7.36
CA VAL A 25 16.43 14.19 7.71
C VAL A 25 16.13 13.83 9.16
N ALA A 26 15.69 12.60 9.42
CA ALA A 26 15.72 12.06 10.78
C ALA A 26 17.20 11.94 11.16
N SER A 27 17.84 13.05 11.50
CA SER A 27 19.01 13.02 12.35
C SER A 27 18.48 12.75 13.76
N GLY A 28 18.11 11.49 14.01
CA GLY A 28 18.33 10.98 15.35
C GLY A 28 19.81 11.18 15.64
N GLU A 29 20.16 11.60 16.86
CA GLU A 29 21.51 11.30 17.34
C GLU A 29 21.82 9.85 16.95
N GLU A 30 23.05 9.55 16.53
CA GLU A 30 23.52 8.17 16.50
C GLU A 30 23.44 7.64 17.95
N VAL A 31 22.26 7.15 18.31
CA VAL A 31 22.09 6.31 19.48
C VAL A 31 22.81 5.05 19.08
N GLU A 32 23.85 4.67 19.83
CA GLU A 32 24.42 3.34 19.62
C GLU A 32 23.27 2.33 19.64
N GLU A 33 23.19 1.53 18.58
CA GLU A 33 22.33 0.36 18.50
C GLU A 33 22.72 -0.57 19.66
N THR A 34 22.17 -0.32 20.83
CA THR A 34 22.38 -1.17 21.98
C THR A 34 21.47 -2.37 21.80
N ASP A 35 22.07 -3.54 21.61
CA ASP A 35 21.36 -4.81 21.67
C ASP A 35 20.56 -4.84 22.97
N THR A 36 19.24 -4.67 22.88
CA THR A 36 18.36 -4.82 24.03
C THR A 36 18.49 -6.27 24.47
N PRO A 37 18.98 -6.57 25.69
CA PRO A 37 19.29 -7.95 26.07
C PRO A 37 18.07 -8.86 25.92
N GLY A 38 18.18 -9.85 25.04
CA GLY A 38 17.10 -10.81 24.74
C GLY A 38 16.12 -10.38 23.64
N ALA A 39 16.27 -9.19 23.06
CA ALA A 39 15.53 -8.82 21.85
C ALA A 39 16.05 -9.64 20.66
N PRO A 40 15.16 -10.20 19.83
CA PRO A 40 15.57 -10.85 18.60
C PRO A 40 16.11 -9.80 17.63
N SER A 41 17.37 -9.95 17.21
CA SER A 41 17.95 -9.19 16.11
C SER A 41 18.00 -10.04 14.84
N VAL A 42 17.89 -9.37 13.69
CA VAL A 42 18.11 -9.96 12.36
C VAL A 42 19.34 -9.29 11.79
N ALA A 43 20.40 -10.07 11.55
CA ALA A 43 21.53 -9.61 10.76
C ALA A 43 21.12 -9.63 9.28
N GLY A 44 20.95 -8.45 8.68
CA GLY A 44 20.55 -8.29 7.29
C GLY A 44 20.76 -6.87 6.81
N SER A 45 20.63 -6.65 5.51
CA SER A 45 20.61 -5.32 4.90
C SER A 45 19.19 -4.97 4.47
N LEU A 46 18.81 -3.71 4.64
CA LEU A 46 17.56 -3.18 4.09
C LEU A 46 17.88 -2.38 2.83
N LYS A 47 17.15 -2.66 1.74
CA LYS A 47 17.13 -1.84 0.54
C LYS A 47 15.76 -1.20 0.39
N ARG A 48 15.71 0.11 0.17
CA ARG A 48 14.47 0.80 -0.19
C ARG A 48 14.06 0.39 -1.60
N PHE A 49 12.95 -0.35 -1.68
CA PHE A 49 12.35 -0.76 -2.94
C PHE A 49 11.54 0.37 -3.59
N SER A 50 10.76 1.13 -2.81
CA SER A 50 9.89 2.18 -3.33
C SER A 50 9.91 3.44 -2.45
N THR A 51 9.64 4.59 -3.07
CA THR A 51 9.22 5.83 -2.39
C THR A 51 7.81 6.18 -2.86
N THR A 52 6.96 6.66 -1.96
CA THR A 52 5.59 7.05 -2.28
C THR A 52 5.47 8.54 -2.67
N ALA A 53 4.29 8.95 -3.13
CA ALA A 53 4.02 10.35 -3.48
C ALA A 53 3.87 11.23 -2.22
N PHE A 54 4.10 12.52 -2.38
CA PHE A 54 4.09 13.49 -1.28
C PHE A 54 2.76 13.50 -0.53
N GLY A 55 2.84 13.58 0.81
CA GLY A 55 1.69 13.50 1.72
C GLY A 55 1.09 12.10 1.87
N ALA A 56 1.48 11.15 1.01
CA ALA A 56 0.92 9.82 1.04
C ALA A 56 1.62 8.89 2.03
N GLU A 57 0.86 7.95 2.58
CA GLU A 57 1.39 6.81 3.31
C GLU A 57 1.33 5.54 2.45
N VAL A 58 2.30 4.64 2.66
CA VAL A 58 2.29 3.29 2.07
C VAL A 58 1.56 2.37 3.04
N THR A 59 0.40 1.87 2.63
CA THR A 59 -0.45 1.01 3.47
C THR A 59 -0.88 -0.25 2.73
N GLY A 60 -1.37 -1.24 3.47
CA GLY A 60 -1.84 -2.52 2.92
C GLY A 60 -0.94 -3.17 1.87
N PRO A 61 0.38 -3.35 2.11
CA PRO A 61 1.20 -4.12 1.20
C PRO A 61 0.65 -5.55 1.11
N PHE A 62 0.52 -6.08 -0.10
CA PHE A 62 0.09 -7.45 -0.34
C PHE A 62 0.95 -8.07 -1.43
N VAL A 63 1.41 -9.30 -1.20
CA VAL A 63 2.15 -10.08 -2.19
C VAL A 63 1.29 -11.25 -2.63
N PHE A 64 1.00 -11.33 -3.92
CA PHE A 64 0.27 -12.44 -4.53
C PHE A 64 1.10 -13.74 -4.48
N GLU A 65 0.46 -14.90 -4.64
CA GLU A 65 1.16 -16.19 -4.67
C GLU A 65 2.20 -16.28 -5.79
N ASP A 66 1.99 -15.55 -6.88
CA ASP A 66 2.93 -15.46 -8.00
C ASP A 66 4.06 -14.44 -7.79
N GLY A 67 4.12 -13.81 -6.61
CA GLY A 67 5.14 -12.83 -6.23
C GLY A 67 4.81 -11.39 -6.59
N GLY A 68 3.71 -11.11 -7.30
CA GLY A 68 3.31 -9.73 -7.60
C GLY A 68 3.13 -8.91 -6.31
N LEU A 69 3.59 -7.65 -6.30
CA LEU A 69 3.42 -6.74 -5.16
C LEU A 69 2.39 -5.66 -5.48
N LEU A 70 1.48 -5.40 -4.55
CA LEU A 70 0.68 -4.19 -4.50
C LEU A 70 0.80 -3.47 -3.15
N TYR A 71 0.47 -2.18 -3.14
CA TYR A 71 0.14 -1.45 -1.94
C TYR A 71 -0.86 -0.32 -2.22
N SER A 72 -1.37 0.27 -1.16
CA SER A 72 -2.23 1.46 -1.18
C SER A 72 -1.40 2.75 -1.07
N LEU A 73 -1.76 3.74 -1.90
CA LEU A 73 -1.37 5.15 -1.81
C LEU A 73 -2.41 5.85 -0.94
N GLN A 74 -2.15 5.92 0.36
CA GLN A 74 -3.08 6.48 1.34
C GLN A 74 -2.95 8.01 1.41
N HIS A 75 -4.07 8.73 1.33
CA HIS A 75 -4.20 10.18 1.48
C HIS A 75 -3.07 11.05 0.89
N PRO A 76 -2.72 10.87 -0.40
CA PRO A 76 -1.73 11.73 -1.04
C PRO A 76 -2.17 13.20 -1.00
N ASP A 77 -1.19 14.09 -1.02
CA ASP A 77 -1.42 15.51 -1.27
C ASP A 77 -2.10 15.71 -2.64
N GLU A 78 -3.24 16.41 -2.65
CA GLU A 78 -4.06 16.57 -3.86
C GLU A 78 -3.37 17.42 -4.94
N GLU A 79 -2.29 18.15 -4.61
CA GLU A 79 -1.49 18.91 -5.58
C GLU A 79 -0.43 18.05 -6.29
N ASN A 80 -0.29 16.77 -5.95
CA ASN A 80 0.58 15.87 -6.70
C ASN A 80 0.12 15.77 -8.17
N PRO A 81 1.06 15.70 -9.13
CA PRO A 81 0.73 15.70 -10.54
C PRO A 81 0.04 14.40 -10.96
N GLY A 82 -0.90 14.53 -11.90
CA GLY A 82 -1.53 13.40 -12.56
C GLY A 82 -2.32 12.52 -11.59
N GLU A 83 -2.06 11.22 -11.64
CA GLU A 83 -2.81 10.22 -10.89
C GLU A 83 -2.39 10.09 -9.42
N PHE A 84 -1.25 10.67 -9.03
CA PHE A 84 -0.71 10.59 -7.67
C PHE A 84 -1.30 11.61 -6.69
N GLY A 85 -2.18 12.51 -7.15
CA GLY A 85 -2.96 13.42 -6.29
C GLY A 85 -4.22 12.78 -5.71
N ARG A 86 -4.44 11.48 -5.95
CA ARG A 86 -5.65 10.78 -5.55
C ARG A 86 -5.32 9.45 -4.92
N ALA A 87 -6.00 9.15 -3.81
CA ALA A 87 -5.85 7.90 -3.11
C ALA A 87 -6.12 6.71 -4.04
N ALA A 88 -5.26 5.70 -4.00
CA ALA A 88 -5.25 4.62 -4.98
C ALA A 88 -4.75 3.31 -4.38
N VAL A 89 -5.06 2.20 -5.04
CA VAL A 89 -4.34 0.93 -4.86
C VAL A 89 -3.62 0.65 -6.16
N GLY A 90 -2.33 0.36 -6.10
CA GLY A 90 -1.51 0.08 -7.27
C GLY A 90 -0.57 -1.08 -7.05
N TYR A 91 -0.13 -1.67 -8.16
CA TYR A 91 0.76 -2.82 -8.20
C TYR A 91 2.04 -2.47 -8.96
N PHE A 92 3.10 -3.24 -8.74
CA PHE A 92 4.35 -3.05 -9.46
C PHE A 92 4.39 -3.96 -10.69
N SER A 93 4.11 -3.40 -11.86
CA SER A 93 4.22 -4.12 -13.12
C SER A 93 5.70 -4.37 -13.45
N GLY A 94 6.03 -5.56 -13.97
CA GLY A 94 7.42 -5.91 -14.29
C GLY A 94 8.32 -6.22 -13.08
N PHE A 95 7.75 -6.36 -11.88
CA PHE A 95 8.47 -6.84 -10.68
C PHE A 95 7.68 -7.92 -9.95
N GLN A 96 8.35 -8.98 -9.51
CA GLN A 96 7.79 -10.04 -8.70
C GLN A 96 8.81 -10.46 -7.64
N PHE A 97 8.33 -10.71 -6.42
CA PHE A 97 9.14 -11.31 -5.37
C PHE A 97 9.27 -12.82 -5.56
N GLU A 98 10.48 -13.33 -5.34
CA GLU A 98 10.74 -14.74 -5.12
C GLU A 98 10.65 -15.07 -3.62
N PHE A 99 9.83 -16.05 -3.24
CA PHE A 99 9.68 -16.47 -1.84
C PHE A 99 10.85 -17.34 -1.32
N ASN A 100 11.99 -17.34 -2.01
CA ASN A 100 13.20 -18.06 -1.62
C ASN A 100 14.16 -17.22 -0.75
N GLY A 101 13.84 -15.93 -0.54
CA GLY A 101 14.67 -15.01 0.26
C GLY A 101 15.81 -14.33 -0.50
N SER A 102 15.83 -14.35 -1.83
CA SER A 102 16.93 -13.83 -2.68
C SER A 102 16.55 -12.61 -3.54
N ASN A 103 15.65 -11.73 -3.06
CA ASN A 103 15.18 -10.57 -3.83
C ASN A 103 16.16 -9.38 -3.84
N ASP A 104 17.46 -9.64 -3.86
CA ASP A 104 18.48 -8.60 -3.69
C ASP A 104 18.90 -7.97 -5.02
N ASP A 105 18.25 -8.33 -6.12
CA ASP A 105 18.67 -8.03 -7.49
C ASP A 105 18.29 -6.62 -7.98
N PHE A 106 17.73 -5.78 -7.11
CA PHE A 106 17.40 -4.39 -7.44
C PHE A 106 18.32 -3.36 -6.75
N PRO A 107 18.56 -2.20 -7.40
CA PRO A 107 19.28 -1.08 -6.77
C PRO A 107 18.41 -0.41 -5.73
N GLU A 108 18.99 0.19 -4.69
CA GLU A 108 18.22 0.97 -3.73
C GLU A 108 17.67 2.26 -4.38
N VAL A 109 16.38 2.55 -4.17
CA VAL A 109 15.82 3.86 -4.52
C VAL A 109 16.37 4.92 -3.58
N GLY A 110 17.11 5.88 -4.14
CA GLY A 110 17.58 7.05 -3.40
C GLY A 110 16.42 7.94 -2.91
N VAL A 111 16.62 8.56 -1.75
CA VAL A 111 15.71 9.56 -1.17
C VAL A 111 15.39 10.63 -2.23
N PRO A 112 14.11 11.02 -2.42
CA PRO A 112 13.74 12.04 -3.39
C PRO A 112 14.41 13.40 -3.09
N ASP A 113 15.26 13.85 -4.01
CA ASP A 113 16.06 15.07 -3.92
C ASP A 113 15.51 16.25 -4.75
N THR A 114 14.36 16.05 -5.41
CA THR A 114 13.63 17.09 -6.15
C THR A 114 12.14 17.00 -5.86
N GLU A 115 11.41 18.11 -5.96
CA GLU A 115 9.95 18.14 -5.79
C GLU A 115 9.24 17.15 -6.73
N ASN A 116 9.68 17.08 -7.99
CA ASN A 116 9.10 16.14 -8.95
C ASN A 116 9.26 14.68 -8.49
N LYS A 117 10.44 14.31 -7.95
CA LYS A 117 10.65 12.97 -7.40
C LYS A 117 9.86 12.72 -6.12
N GLN A 118 9.54 13.76 -5.35
CA GLN A 118 8.77 13.65 -4.10
C GLN A 118 7.28 13.43 -4.37
N ARG A 119 6.74 13.98 -5.46
CA ARG A 119 5.30 13.99 -5.74
C ARG A 119 4.79 12.79 -6.56
N GLN A 120 5.57 11.73 -6.67
CA GLN A 120 5.19 10.53 -7.44
C GLN A 120 5.73 9.26 -6.78
N VAL A 121 5.08 8.13 -7.05
CA VAL A 121 5.63 6.82 -6.66
C VAL A 121 6.84 6.50 -7.53
N ARG A 122 7.90 5.97 -6.91
CA ARG A 122 9.11 5.52 -7.61
C ARG A 122 9.56 4.17 -7.07
N SER A 123 9.85 3.25 -7.96
CA SER A 123 10.35 1.90 -7.65
C SER A 123 11.80 1.70 -8.07
N ALA A 124 12.46 0.75 -7.43
CA ALA A 124 13.76 0.22 -7.82
C ALA A 124 13.67 -0.67 -9.07
N ALA A 125 12.56 -1.38 -9.21
CA ALA A 125 12.26 -2.28 -10.32
C ALA A 125 10.74 -2.30 -10.56
N GLY A 126 10.36 -2.40 -11.83
CA GLY A 126 8.97 -2.31 -12.26
C GLY A 126 8.38 -0.91 -12.15
N ASP A 127 7.18 -0.73 -12.69
CA ASP A 127 6.42 0.53 -12.66
C ASP A 127 5.22 0.40 -11.73
N TYR A 128 4.97 1.42 -10.91
CA TYR A 128 3.77 1.45 -10.07
C TYR A 128 2.56 1.84 -10.90
N GLU A 129 1.72 0.87 -11.21
CA GLU A 129 0.50 1.03 -11.99
C GLU A 129 -0.71 1.02 -11.08
N ILE A 130 -1.61 1.98 -11.28
CA ILE A 130 -2.85 2.08 -10.51
C ILE A 130 -3.85 1.03 -10.98
N LEU A 131 -4.34 0.22 -10.05
CA LEU A 131 -5.44 -0.72 -10.28
C LEU A 131 -6.80 -0.03 -10.12
N VAL A 132 -6.96 0.74 -9.04
CA VAL A 132 -8.19 1.47 -8.73
C VAL A 132 -7.89 2.75 -7.97
N GLN A 133 -8.77 3.74 -8.10
CA GLN A 133 -8.71 4.97 -7.32
C GLN A 133 -9.94 5.19 -6.46
N GLY A 134 -9.72 5.72 -5.26
CA GLY A 134 -10.80 6.13 -4.36
C GLY A 134 -11.72 7.13 -5.03
N ARG A 135 -13.03 6.99 -4.87
CA ARG A 135 -14.10 7.80 -5.50
C ARG A 135 -14.41 7.46 -6.97
N GLU A 136 -13.79 6.44 -7.56
CA GLU A 136 -14.15 6.04 -8.93
C GLU A 136 -15.62 5.61 -8.99
N PRO A 137 -16.36 5.96 -10.07
CA PRO A 137 -17.74 5.54 -10.20
C PRO A 137 -17.83 4.01 -10.31
N ILE A 138 -18.65 3.41 -9.46
CA ILE A 138 -18.95 1.98 -9.44
C ILE A 138 -20.46 1.77 -9.54
N ASN A 139 -20.91 0.51 -9.70
CA ASN A 139 -22.33 0.17 -9.82
C ASN A 139 -23.05 1.04 -10.86
N SER A 140 -22.47 1.15 -12.06
CA SER A 140 -23.00 2.00 -13.14
C SER A 140 -23.20 3.47 -12.75
N GLY A 141 -22.35 3.99 -11.86
CA GLY A 141 -22.37 5.38 -11.40
C GLY A 141 -23.29 5.66 -10.22
N GLN A 142 -23.93 4.64 -9.63
CA GLN A 142 -24.81 4.79 -8.46
C GLN A 142 -24.03 4.96 -7.16
N ALA A 143 -22.77 4.52 -7.12
CA ALA A 143 -21.89 4.65 -5.97
C ALA A 143 -20.48 5.00 -6.40
N ARG A 144 -19.63 5.34 -5.44
CA ARG A 144 -18.21 5.63 -5.66
C ARG A 144 -17.34 4.74 -4.79
N LEU A 145 -16.23 4.25 -5.34
CA LEU A 145 -15.32 3.34 -4.65
C LEU A 145 -14.82 3.96 -3.33
N GLY A 146 -14.97 3.23 -2.22
CA GLY A 146 -14.54 3.69 -0.90
C GLY A 146 -15.41 4.77 -0.24
N VAL A 147 -16.49 5.22 -0.90
CA VAL A 147 -17.39 6.23 -0.35
C VAL A 147 -18.59 5.54 0.28
N VAL A 148 -18.81 5.81 1.57
CA VAL A 148 -20.00 5.32 2.28
C VAL A 148 -21.21 6.17 1.87
N GLN A 149 -22.35 5.52 1.67
CA GLN A 149 -23.62 6.18 1.35
C GLN A 149 -24.68 5.89 2.41
N THR A 150 -25.56 6.86 2.65
CA THR A 150 -26.84 6.62 3.33
C THR A 150 -27.77 5.76 2.48
N PRO A 151 -28.83 5.15 3.05
CA PRO A 151 -29.77 4.30 2.31
C PRO A 151 -30.48 4.98 1.13
N ASP A 152 -30.56 6.32 1.12
CA ASP A 152 -31.13 7.11 0.01
C ASP A 152 -30.10 7.49 -1.07
N GLY A 153 -28.85 7.02 -0.94
CA GLY A 153 -27.77 7.23 -1.90
C GLY A 153 -26.96 8.51 -1.70
N THR A 154 -27.15 9.22 -0.58
CA THR A 154 -26.33 10.41 -0.28
C THR A 154 -24.95 9.98 0.20
N ASP A 155 -23.89 10.45 -0.47
CA ASP A 155 -22.52 10.21 -0.04
C ASP A 155 -22.27 10.84 1.33
N ILE A 156 -21.66 10.10 2.24
CA ILE A 156 -21.25 10.58 3.56
C ILE A 156 -19.92 11.32 3.41
N THR A 157 -19.90 12.60 3.75
CA THR A 157 -18.72 13.47 3.66
C THR A 157 -18.55 14.30 4.93
N GLN A 158 -17.37 14.91 5.07
CA GLN A 158 -17.10 15.87 6.16
C GLN A 158 -18.05 17.07 6.16
N GLU A 159 -18.64 17.41 5.01
CA GLU A 159 -19.55 18.57 4.89
C GLU A 159 -20.96 18.27 5.37
N ASN A 160 -21.44 17.03 5.20
CA ASN A 160 -22.84 16.68 5.42
C ASN A 160 -23.08 15.71 6.59
N PHE A 161 -22.02 15.14 7.18
CA PHE A 161 -22.15 14.19 8.27
C PHE A 161 -21.17 14.51 9.41
N ALA A 162 -21.73 15.01 10.51
CA ALA A 162 -20.98 15.31 11.72
C ALA A 162 -20.36 14.03 12.31
N GLY A 163 -19.07 14.10 12.65
CA GLY A 163 -18.32 12.93 13.13
C GLY A 163 -17.57 12.18 12.03
N THR A 164 -17.61 12.65 10.79
CA THR A 164 -16.69 12.16 9.77
C THR A 164 -15.24 12.46 10.18
N GLN A 165 -14.37 11.46 10.19
CA GLN A 165 -12.97 11.59 10.63
C GLN A 165 -12.00 10.93 9.65
N TYR A 166 -10.71 11.20 9.85
CA TYR A 166 -9.60 10.71 9.03
C TYR A 166 -9.69 11.22 7.58
N GLY A 167 -9.96 12.51 7.39
CA GLY A 167 -9.92 13.14 6.07
C GLY A 167 -11.18 12.96 5.22
N GLY A 168 -11.06 13.23 3.92
CA GLY A 168 -12.17 13.19 2.97
C GLY A 168 -12.63 11.75 2.70
N ALA A 169 -13.89 11.58 2.26
CA ALA A 169 -14.38 10.25 1.91
C ALA A 169 -13.47 9.58 0.87
N ALA A 170 -13.16 8.29 1.08
CA ALA A 170 -12.31 7.48 0.23
C ALA A 170 -10.89 8.04 0.01
N THR A 171 -10.30 8.73 1.00
CA THR A 171 -8.87 9.12 0.96
C THR A 171 -7.95 8.05 1.52
N ASN A 172 -8.45 7.10 2.31
CA ASN A 172 -7.60 6.26 3.13
C ASN A 172 -7.68 4.76 2.80
N PRO A 173 -7.33 4.32 1.58
CA PRO A 173 -7.16 2.90 1.33
C PRO A 173 -6.03 2.38 2.24
N ASP A 174 -6.29 1.30 2.95
CA ASP A 174 -5.39 0.73 3.94
C ASP A 174 -5.19 -0.77 3.61
N CYS A 175 -5.47 -1.67 4.56
CA CYS A 175 -5.31 -3.11 4.41
C CYS A 175 -5.94 -3.64 3.11
N ASN A 176 -5.11 -4.36 2.34
CA ASN A 176 -5.50 -5.08 1.15
C ASN A 176 -5.45 -6.59 1.40
N GLN A 177 -6.45 -7.30 0.89
CA GLN A 177 -6.48 -8.77 0.89
C GLN A 177 -7.05 -9.26 -0.43
N PHE A 178 -6.30 -10.09 -1.15
CA PHE A 178 -6.81 -10.79 -2.32
C PHE A 178 -7.41 -12.15 -1.92
N VAL A 179 -8.52 -12.51 -2.55
CA VAL A 179 -9.15 -13.82 -2.48
C VAL A 179 -9.33 -14.37 -3.89
N PRO A 180 -8.62 -15.44 -4.28
CA PRO A 180 -8.71 -16.00 -5.62
C PRO A 180 -10.10 -16.60 -5.90
N SER A 181 -10.55 -16.50 -7.15
CA SER A 181 -11.75 -17.17 -7.66
C SER A 181 -11.44 -18.41 -8.51
N ASN A 182 -10.16 -18.63 -8.85
CA ASN A 182 -9.67 -19.82 -9.54
C ASN A 182 -8.43 -20.42 -8.86
N ASP A 183 -8.14 -21.68 -9.20
CA ASP A 183 -7.03 -22.44 -8.61
C ASP A 183 -5.66 -21.87 -9.02
N GLU A 184 -5.57 -21.21 -10.18
CA GLU A 184 -4.34 -20.58 -10.67
C GLU A 184 -4.06 -19.22 -10.01
N GLY A 185 -5.00 -18.67 -9.22
CA GLY A 185 -4.85 -17.37 -8.57
C GLY A 185 -4.76 -16.17 -9.52
N THR A 186 -5.11 -16.35 -10.80
CA THR A 186 -5.03 -15.31 -11.84
C THR A 186 -6.27 -14.41 -11.89
N GLU A 187 -7.34 -14.78 -11.20
CA GLU A 187 -8.55 -13.97 -11.05
C GLU A 187 -9.09 -14.07 -9.62
N GLY A 188 -9.77 -13.02 -9.18
CA GLY A 188 -10.38 -13.00 -7.85
C GLY A 188 -10.88 -11.64 -7.42
N TYR A 189 -10.99 -11.47 -6.12
CA TYR A 189 -11.49 -10.25 -5.51
C TYR A 189 -10.45 -9.63 -4.59
N LEU A 190 -10.11 -8.37 -4.86
CA LEU A 190 -9.34 -7.53 -3.96
C LEU A 190 -10.28 -6.84 -2.98
N PHE A 191 -10.07 -7.10 -1.70
CA PHE A 191 -10.73 -6.41 -0.61
C PHE A 191 -9.79 -5.32 -0.10
N THR A 192 -10.27 -4.07 -0.08
CA THR A 192 -9.51 -2.92 0.42
C THR A 192 -10.31 -2.25 1.52
N ASN A 193 -9.72 -2.13 2.70
CA ASN A 193 -10.27 -1.32 3.77
C ASN A 193 -10.08 0.16 3.47
N TRP A 194 -11.11 0.97 3.71
CA TRP A 194 -11.05 2.43 3.65
C TRP A 194 -11.15 2.95 5.08
N GLU A 195 -10.02 3.39 5.63
CA GLU A 195 -9.83 3.88 7.00
C GLU A 195 -10.39 5.30 7.19
N ASN A 196 -11.55 5.57 6.60
CA ASN A 196 -12.36 6.74 6.92
C ASN A 196 -13.29 6.39 8.09
N SER A 197 -13.87 7.40 8.73
CA SER A 197 -15.00 7.19 9.65
C SER A 197 -16.19 8.01 9.16
N PRO A 198 -17.35 7.40 8.85
CA PRO A 198 -17.52 5.95 8.68
C PRO A 198 -16.66 5.42 7.52
N GLY A 199 -16.11 4.23 7.70
CA GLY A 199 -15.30 3.53 6.71
C GLY A 199 -16.07 2.40 6.04
N CYS A 200 -15.48 1.80 5.02
CA CYS A 200 -16.03 0.62 4.36
C CYS A 200 -14.93 -0.29 3.85
N VAL A 201 -15.33 -1.47 3.38
CA VAL A 201 -14.45 -2.37 2.62
C VAL A 201 -15.00 -2.45 1.21
N SER A 202 -14.19 -2.07 0.23
CA SER A 202 -14.53 -2.30 -1.18
C SER A 202 -14.14 -3.72 -1.59
N ARG A 203 -14.90 -4.28 -2.54
CA ARG A 203 -14.59 -5.55 -3.20
C ARG A 203 -14.47 -5.32 -4.70
N VAL A 204 -13.25 -5.36 -5.22
CA VAL A 204 -12.95 -5.12 -6.63
C VAL A 204 -12.58 -6.43 -7.31
N PRO A 205 -13.28 -6.87 -8.37
CA PRO A 205 -12.81 -8.00 -9.18
C PRO A 205 -11.56 -7.59 -9.94
N ILE A 206 -10.50 -8.39 -9.84
CA ILE A 206 -9.26 -8.19 -10.59
C ILE A 206 -8.87 -9.48 -11.29
N SER A 207 -8.23 -9.36 -12.45
CA SER A 207 -7.64 -10.47 -13.18
C SER A 207 -6.30 -10.06 -13.75
N LYS A 208 -5.40 -11.04 -13.87
CA LYS A 208 -4.12 -10.87 -14.56
C LYS A 208 -4.37 -10.85 -16.06
N GLY A 209 -3.85 -9.83 -16.75
CA GLY A 209 -3.84 -9.77 -18.21
C GLY A 209 -2.93 -10.85 -18.82
N GLU A 210 -3.12 -11.12 -20.11
CA GLU A 210 -2.20 -11.95 -20.92
C GLU A 210 -0.85 -11.27 -21.16
#